data_AF-A0AAJ7J828-F1
#
_entry.id   AF-A0AAJ7J828-F1
#
_cell.length_a   1.000
_cell.length_b   1.000
_cell.length_c   1.000
_cell.angle_alpha   90.00
_cell.angle_beta   90.00
_cell.angle_gamma   90.00
#
_symmetry.space_group_name_H-M   'P 1'
#
loop_
_entity.id
_entity.type
_entity.pdbx_description
1 polymer ?
#
loop_
_entity_poly.entity_id
_entity_poly.type
_entity_poly.pdbx_seq_one_letter_code
_entity_poly.pdbx_strand_id
1 'polypeptide(L)'
;MDNQRDKVQDDDEDPLLDLHREYLDAESSDEEEAKKQRKEVDEIEEELGPTYDEQELSDLVNCVKDMTTLGGLSEDDWSYYVKMTIREFITSPNTITTLTLYWLHDRLTASLSFPLIPVYELCYFVREPREILRMETFRDHILFGTINDKVEYHLLSTMRNVLAPVFLKIDTWPDSILPFSCGHCDPPSTKCLRSCVTQTRGVS
;
A
#
# COMPACT_ATOMS: atom_id res chain seq x y z
N MET A 1 84.05 23.86 1.46
CA MET A 1 83.61 25.13 0.86
C MET A 1 82.20 25.36 1.32
N ASP A 2 82.05 26.45 2.05
CA ASP A 2 80.91 26.92 2.81
C ASP A 2 79.63 27.07 1.99
N ASN A 3 78.47 26.83 2.61
CA ASN A 3 77.50 27.91 2.71
C ASN A 3 76.47 27.67 3.83
N GLN A 4 76.25 28.73 4.58
CA GLN A 4 75.38 28.91 5.72
C GLN A 4 74.21 29.82 5.31
N ARG A 5 73.00 29.56 5.82
CA ARG A 5 71.89 30.53 6.05
C ARG A 5 70.67 29.78 6.59
N ASP A 6 70.42 29.83 7.90
CA ASP A 6 69.66 30.84 8.67
C ASP A 6 68.15 30.51 8.70
N LYS A 7 67.63 30.08 9.87
CA LYS A 7 66.87 30.89 10.87
C LYS A 7 65.43 31.13 10.36
N VAL A 8 64.36 30.79 11.06
CA VAL A 8 63.89 31.36 12.33
C VAL A 8 62.76 30.46 12.88
N GLN A 9 62.78 30.25 14.19
CA GLN A 9 61.66 29.79 15.01
C GLN A 9 61.10 31.05 15.66
N ASP A 10 59.80 31.31 15.51
CA ASP A 10 59.06 32.25 16.37
C ASP A 10 57.62 31.75 16.46
N ASP A 11 57.25 31.42 17.70
CA ASP A 11 55.89 31.17 18.19
C ASP A 11 55.04 32.44 18.04
N ASP A 12 53.77 32.31 17.64
CA ASP A 12 52.69 33.24 17.98
C ASP A 12 51.34 32.62 17.56
N GLU A 13 50.71 31.91 18.50
CA GLU A 13 49.29 31.56 18.44
C GLU A 13 48.47 32.83 18.68
N ASP A 14 47.65 33.26 17.72
CA ASP A 14 46.72 34.39 17.87
C ASP A 14 45.36 33.89 18.43
N PRO A 15 44.98 34.19 19.68
CA PRO A 15 43.80 33.64 20.34
C PRO A 15 42.54 34.52 20.15
N LEU A 16 42.33 35.08 18.95
CA LEU A 16 41.28 36.09 18.72
C LEU A 16 40.27 35.77 17.61
N LEU A 17 39.89 34.50 17.44
CA LEU A 17 38.82 34.14 16.49
C LEU A 17 37.69 33.28 17.07
N ASP A 18 37.55 33.19 18.39
CA ASP A 18 36.45 32.42 19.00
C ASP A 18 35.40 33.29 19.72
N LEU A 19 35.38 34.60 19.47
CA LEU A 19 34.45 35.51 20.15
C LEU A 19 33.17 35.85 19.37
N HIS A 20 32.93 35.28 18.18
CA HIS A 20 31.72 35.67 17.43
C HIS A 20 31.18 34.65 16.42
N ARG A 21 30.87 33.43 16.86
CA ARG A 21 29.96 32.56 16.07
C ARG A 21 29.09 31.64 16.90
N GLU A 22 28.65 32.09 18.07
CA GLU A 22 27.63 31.41 18.86
C GLU A 22 26.30 32.16 18.78
N TYR A 23 25.77 32.38 17.57
CA TYR A 23 24.38 32.80 17.38
C TYR A 23 23.92 32.28 16.03
N LEU A 24 23.13 31.19 16.03
CA LEU A 24 22.04 30.84 15.09
C LEU A 24 21.61 29.35 15.16
N ASP A 25 21.81 28.65 16.27
CA ASP A 25 21.23 27.30 16.50
C ASP A 25 20.13 27.31 17.57
N ALA A 26 19.44 28.44 17.75
CA ALA A 26 18.17 28.41 18.45
C ALA A 26 17.14 27.83 17.47
N GLU A 27 17.01 26.49 17.44
CA GLU A 27 15.76 25.85 17.03
C GLU A 27 14.65 26.56 17.81
N SER A 28 13.83 27.33 17.11
CA SER A 28 12.86 28.22 17.75
C SER A 28 11.94 27.37 18.62
N SER A 29 11.83 27.70 19.91
CA SER A 29 10.92 27.07 20.88
C SER A 29 9.49 26.92 20.32
N ASP A 30 9.09 27.81 19.42
CA ASP A 30 7.78 27.82 18.77
C ASP A 30 7.61 26.67 17.75
N GLU A 31 8.68 26.20 17.09
CA GLU A 31 8.63 25.09 16.14
C GLU A 31 8.53 23.72 16.83
N GLU A 32 9.25 23.54 17.95
CA GLU A 32 9.13 22.35 18.80
C GLU A 32 7.73 22.25 19.43
N GLU A 33 7.19 23.35 19.96
CA GLU A 33 5.83 23.39 20.49
C GLU A 33 4.78 23.16 19.40
N ALA A 34 4.93 23.73 18.21
CA ALA A 34 4.01 23.49 17.09
C ALA A 34 4.05 22.02 16.61
N LYS A 35 5.22 21.37 16.64
CA LYS A 35 5.37 19.96 16.29
C LYS A 35 4.78 19.04 17.34
N LYS A 36 4.89 19.41 18.62
CA LYS A 36 4.27 18.69 19.74
C LYS A 36 2.75 18.85 19.72
N GLN A 37 2.25 20.06 19.50
CA GLN A 37 0.81 20.32 19.34
C GLN A 37 0.23 19.59 18.12
N ARG A 38 0.94 19.55 16.98
CA ARG A 38 0.50 18.74 15.82
C ARG A 38 0.44 17.25 16.15
N LYS A 39 1.46 16.71 16.84
CA LYS A 39 1.44 15.31 17.28
C LYS A 39 0.30 15.02 18.24
N GLU A 40 0.07 15.90 19.23
CA GLU A 40 -1.04 15.74 20.18
C GLU A 40 -2.39 15.81 19.46
N VAL A 41 -2.58 16.72 18.49
CA VAL A 41 -3.80 16.80 17.68
C VAL A 41 -3.98 15.56 16.80
N ASP A 42 -2.92 15.09 16.14
CA ASP A 42 -2.95 13.86 15.33
C ASP A 42 -3.27 12.62 16.20
N GLU A 43 -2.70 12.53 17.42
CA GLU A 43 -2.97 11.46 18.38
C GLU A 43 -4.43 11.49 18.88
N ILE A 44 -4.99 12.68 19.10
CA ILE A 44 -6.40 12.84 19.53
C ILE A 44 -7.36 12.51 18.37
N GLU A 45 -7.06 12.91 17.13
CA GLU A 45 -7.85 12.51 15.96
C GLU A 45 -7.76 11.00 15.70
N GLU A 46 -6.63 10.35 15.97
CA GLU A 46 -6.50 8.90 15.89
C GLU A 46 -7.33 8.14 16.94
N GLU A 47 -7.61 8.74 18.09
CA GLU A 47 -8.41 8.12 19.15
C GLU A 47 -9.93 8.24 18.91
N LEU A 48 -10.36 9.28 18.20
CA LEU A 48 -11.75 9.51 17.83
C LEU A 48 -12.13 8.73 16.56
N GLY A 49 -12.33 7.42 16.72
CA GLY A 49 -12.82 6.56 15.64
C GLY A 49 -14.15 7.03 15.03
N PRO A 50 -14.47 6.63 13.79
CA PRO A 50 -15.73 6.97 13.15
C PRO A 50 -16.93 6.46 13.97
N THR A 51 -17.92 7.33 14.16
CA THR A 51 -19.20 6.96 14.77
C THR A 51 -20.15 6.46 13.68
N TYR A 52 -20.62 5.22 13.87
CA TYR A 52 -21.63 4.58 13.05
C TYR A 52 -22.91 4.39 13.86
N ASP A 53 -24.06 4.60 13.24
CA ASP A 53 -25.33 4.14 13.80
C ASP A 53 -25.44 2.60 13.68
N GLU A 54 -26.20 1.95 14.55
CA GLU A 54 -26.37 0.49 14.49
C GLU A 54 -27.02 0.05 13.17
N GLN A 55 -27.92 0.87 12.61
CA GLN A 55 -28.53 0.59 11.32
C GLN A 55 -27.50 0.69 10.19
N GLU A 56 -26.69 1.75 10.17
CA GLU A 56 -25.63 1.95 9.17
C GLU A 56 -24.61 0.80 9.23
N LEU A 57 -24.19 0.42 10.43
CA LEU A 57 -23.26 -0.69 10.63
C LEU A 57 -23.85 -2.02 10.16
N SER A 58 -25.13 -2.28 10.45
CA SER A 58 -25.84 -3.47 9.96
C SER A 58 -25.90 -3.50 8.43
N ASP A 59 -26.19 -2.37 7.80
CA ASP A 59 -26.27 -2.25 6.35
C ASP A 59 -24.90 -2.45 5.67
N LEU A 60 -23.83 -1.93 6.27
CA LEU A 60 -22.46 -2.15 5.80
C LEU A 60 -22.05 -3.63 5.93
N VAL A 61 -22.39 -4.29 7.03
CA VAL A 61 -22.17 -5.74 7.20
C VAL A 61 -22.92 -6.51 6.11
N ASN A 62 -24.17 -6.15 5.81
CA ASN A 62 -24.93 -6.78 4.74
C ASN A 62 -24.29 -6.53 3.36
N CYS A 63 -23.72 -5.35 3.13
CA CYS A 63 -23.00 -5.07 1.89
C CYS A 63 -21.80 -6.01 1.71
N VAL A 64 -21.03 -6.26 2.78
CA VAL A 64 -19.93 -7.26 2.76
C VAL A 64 -20.47 -8.66 2.46
N LYS A 65 -21.60 -9.05 3.08
CA LYS A 65 -22.24 -10.34 2.81
C LYS A 65 -22.62 -10.49 1.33
N ASP A 66 -23.28 -9.48 0.77
CA ASP A 66 -23.76 -9.49 -0.62
C ASP A 66 -22.62 -9.51 -1.64
N MET A 67 -21.47 -8.91 -1.30
CA MET A 67 -20.27 -8.90 -2.14
C MET A 67 -19.43 -10.17 -2.01
N THR A 68 -19.66 -10.96 -0.97
CA THR A 68 -18.93 -12.22 -0.75
C THR A 68 -19.42 -13.28 -1.73
N THR A 69 -18.50 -13.83 -2.52
CA THR A 69 -18.82 -14.75 -3.63
C THR A 69 -18.24 -16.15 -3.44
N LEU A 70 -17.98 -16.54 -2.18
CA LEU A 70 -17.50 -17.89 -1.85
C LEU A 70 -18.51 -18.97 -2.25
N GLY A 71 -18.02 -20.08 -2.78
CA GLY A 71 -18.84 -21.23 -3.14
C GLY A 71 -19.49 -21.88 -1.92
N GLY A 72 -20.74 -22.33 -2.09
CA GLY A 72 -21.46 -23.09 -1.06
C GLY A 72 -21.98 -22.27 0.11
N LEU A 73 -21.95 -20.94 0.03
CA LEU A 73 -22.37 -20.06 1.10
C LEU A 73 -23.90 -20.04 1.26
N SER A 74 -24.37 -20.19 2.50
CA SER A 74 -25.78 -20.09 2.90
C SER A 74 -25.98 -19.04 3.99
N GLU A 75 -27.23 -18.64 4.24
CA GLU A 75 -27.53 -17.65 5.29
C GLU A 75 -27.16 -18.13 6.69
N ASP A 76 -27.17 -19.44 6.92
CA ASP A 76 -26.86 -20.07 8.21
C ASP A 76 -25.35 -20.06 8.54
N ASP A 77 -24.49 -19.89 7.53
CA ASP A 77 -23.03 -19.88 7.70
C ASP A 77 -22.52 -18.59 8.35
N TRP A 78 -23.32 -17.52 8.30
CA TRP A 78 -22.99 -16.22 8.87
C TRP A 78 -23.15 -16.19 10.40
N SER A 79 -22.22 -16.83 11.07
CA SER A 79 -22.15 -16.86 12.54
C SER A 79 -22.00 -15.47 13.15
N TYR A 80 -22.37 -15.35 14.43
CA TYR A 80 -22.17 -14.12 15.21
C TYR A 80 -20.71 -13.66 15.17
N TYR A 81 -19.75 -14.59 15.26
CA TYR A 81 -18.31 -14.28 15.22
C TYR A 81 -17.91 -13.63 13.90
N VAL A 82 -18.33 -14.21 12.77
CA VAL A 82 -18.07 -13.64 11.44
C VAL A 82 -18.63 -12.23 11.33
N LYS A 83 -19.89 -12.01 11.75
CA LYS A 83 -20.51 -10.68 11.75
C LYS A 83 -19.76 -9.68 12.64
N MET A 84 -19.30 -10.09 13.82
CA MET A 84 -18.51 -9.23 14.70
C MET A 84 -17.16 -8.86 14.09
N THR A 85 -16.46 -9.81 13.47
CA THR A 85 -15.19 -9.53 12.79
C THR A 85 -15.38 -8.54 11.63
N ILE A 86 -16.48 -8.65 10.88
CA ILE A 86 -16.81 -7.67 9.83
C ILE A 86 -17.09 -6.29 10.44
N ARG A 87 -17.81 -6.23 11.57
CA ARG A 87 -18.05 -4.97 12.29
C ARG A 87 -16.75 -4.34 12.75
N GLU A 88 -15.85 -5.12 13.35
CA GLU A 88 -14.54 -4.67 13.79
C GLU A 88 -13.71 -4.12 12.62
N PHE A 89 -13.74 -4.81 11.48
CA PHE A 89 -13.17 -4.30 10.23
C PHE A 89 -13.76 -2.93 9.87
N ILE A 90 -15.07 -2.70 9.97
CA ILE A 90 -15.67 -1.40 9.62
C ILE A 90 -15.29 -0.31 10.64
N THR A 91 -15.33 -0.61 11.94
CA THR A 91 -15.18 0.37 13.04
C THR A 91 -13.74 0.80 13.30
N SER A 92 -12.75 0.03 12.85
CA SER A 92 -11.34 0.24 13.21
C SER A 92 -10.45 0.58 12.01
N PRO A 93 -10.65 1.75 11.34
CA PRO A 93 -9.88 2.19 10.16
C PRO A 93 -8.40 2.44 10.40
N ASN A 94 -8.02 2.73 11.64
CA ASN A 94 -6.64 3.10 11.96
C ASN A 94 -5.72 1.88 12.06
N THR A 95 -6.24 0.72 12.49
CA THR A 95 -5.45 -0.48 12.77
C THR A 95 -5.66 -1.58 11.74
N ILE A 96 -6.85 -1.67 11.15
CA ILE A 96 -7.24 -2.79 10.30
C ILE A 96 -7.50 -2.29 8.88
N THR A 97 -6.79 -2.85 7.92
CA THR A 97 -6.96 -2.54 6.49
C THR A 97 -7.49 -3.71 5.68
N THR A 98 -7.45 -4.92 6.24
CA THR A 98 -7.74 -6.16 5.53
C THR A 98 -8.78 -6.98 6.29
N LEU A 99 -9.73 -7.52 5.55
CA LEU A 99 -10.67 -8.54 6.00
C LEU A 99 -10.60 -9.70 5.02
N THR A 100 -10.54 -10.91 5.54
CA THR A 100 -10.60 -12.13 4.74
C THR A 100 -11.70 -13.05 5.25
N LEU A 101 -12.38 -13.70 4.32
CA LEU A 101 -13.43 -14.70 4.55
C LEU A 101 -13.03 -15.97 3.80
N TYR A 102 -13.06 -17.11 4.50
CA TYR A 102 -12.69 -18.39 3.93
C TYR A 102 -13.31 -19.56 4.70
N TRP A 103 -13.32 -20.72 4.06
CA TRP A 103 -13.75 -21.97 4.68
C TRP A 103 -12.63 -22.59 5.50
N LEU A 104 -12.87 -22.82 6.78
CA LEU A 104 -12.00 -23.58 7.66
C LEU A 104 -12.79 -24.70 8.32
N HIS A 105 -12.44 -25.95 8.03
CA HIS A 105 -13.14 -27.13 8.55
C HIS A 105 -14.67 -27.07 8.37
N ASP A 106 -15.13 -26.72 7.17
CA ASP A 106 -16.56 -26.60 6.82
C ASP A 106 -17.30 -25.50 7.62
N ARG A 107 -16.56 -24.48 8.07
CA ARG A 107 -17.12 -23.32 8.76
C ARG A 107 -16.59 -22.04 8.15
N LEU A 108 -17.50 -21.11 7.89
CA LEU A 108 -17.14 -19.78 7.44
C LEU A 108 -16.35 -19.06 8.55
N THR A 109 -15.15 -18.64 8.21
CA THR A 109 -14.24 -17.95 9.12
C THR A 109 -13.89 -16.59 8.56
N ALA A 110 -13.96 -15.56 9.40
CA ALA A 110 -13.49 -14.23 9.09
C ALA A 110 -12.20 -13.94 9.86
N SER A 111 -11.26 -13.24 9.24
CA SER A 111 -10.02 -12.80 9.86
C SER A 111 -9.65 -11.39 9.38
N LEU A 112 -8.96 -10.63 10.23
CA LEU A 112 -8.53 -9.25 9.95
C LEU A 112 -7.14 -9.20 9.30
N SER A 113 -6.71 -10.32 8.74
CA SER A 113 -5.42 -10.51 8.07
C SER A 113 -5.51 -11.69 7.09
N PHE A 114 -4.47 -11.91 6.30
CA PHE A 114 -4.39 -13.09 5.45
C PHE A 114 -4.16 -14.36 6.27
N PRO A 115 -4.81 -15.48 5.93
CA PRO A 115 -4.61 -16.75 6.64
C PRO A 115 -3.16 -17.23 6.49
N LEU A 116 -2.59 -17.74 7.58
CA LEU A 116 -1.25 -18.36 7.59
C LEU A 116 -1.26 -19.81 7.11
N ILE A 117 -2.45 -20.36 6.90
CA ILE A 117 -2.68 -21.72 6.42
C ILE A 117 -3.20 -21.67 4.98
N PRO A 118 -2.92 -22.71 4.17
CA PRO A 118 -3.50 -22.80 2.83
C PRO A 118 -5.03 -22.96 2.93
N VAL A 119 -5.73 -22.17 2.12
CA VAL A 119 -7.20 -22.17 2.02
C VAL A 119 -7.60 -22.45 0.59
N TYR A 120 -8.74 -23.14 0.40
CA TYR A 120 -9.20 -23.52 -0.94
C TYR A 120 -9.79 -22.35 -1.71
N GLU A 121 -10.49 -21.49 -1.00
CA GLU A 121 -11.14 -20.31 -1.54
C GLU A 121 -11.10 -19.22 -0.47
N LEU A 122 -10.81 -18.00 -0.91
CA LEU A 122 -10.63 -16.83 -0.07
C LEU A 122 -11.34 -15.65 -0.73
N CYS A 123 -12.21 -14.98 -0.01
CA CYS A 123 -12.72 -13.67 -0.38
C CYS A 123 -12.04 -12.63 0.51
N TYR A 124 -11.49 -11.58 -0.09
CA TYR A 124 -10.77 -10.54 0.63
C TYR A 124 -11.37 -9.17 0.35
N PHE A 125 -11.27 -8.31 1.35
CA PHE A 125 -11.65 -6.89 1.33
C PHE A 125 -10.48 -6.10 1.88
N VAL A 126 -9.99 -5.13 1.12
CA VAL A 126 -8.85 -4.29 1.46
C VAL A 126 -9.26 -2.85 1.23
N ARG A 127 -9.05 -2.01 2.24
CA ARG A 127 -9.25 -0.55 2.14
C ARG A 127 -7.93 0.18 2.29
N GLU A 128 -7.94 1.46 1.93
CA GLU A 128 -6.84 2.36 2.26
C GLU A 128 -6.73 2.55 3.79
N PRO A 129 -5.52 2.78 4.34
CA PRO A 129 -5.34 3.07 5.75
C PRO A 129 -6.13 4.32 6.17
N ARG A 130 -6.76 4.28 7.35
CA ARG A 130 -7.60 5.37 7.91
C ARG A 130 -8.85 5.71 7.07
N GLU A 131 -9.20 4.88 6.08
CA GLU A 131 -10.38 5.10 5.25
C GLU A 131 -11.69 4.78 5.98
N ILE A 132 -12.59 5.75 6.02
CA ILE A 132 -13.91 5.64 6.66
C ILE A 132 -14.91 5.13 5.63
N LEU A 133 -15.53 3.99 5.91
CA LEU A 133 -16.44 3.31 4.99
C LEU A 133 -17.88 3.76 5.23
N ARG A 134 -18.50 4.43 4.26
CA ARG A 134 -19.94 4.81 4.30
C ARG A 134 -20.74 3.99 3.31
N MET A 135 -22.04 3.82 3.52
CA MET A 135 -22.86 2.99 2.61
C MET A 135 -22.84 3.47 1.16
N GLU A 136 -22.82 4.79 0.94
CA GLU A 136 -22.83 5.39 -0.40
C GLU A 136 -21.52 5.14 -1.15
N THR A 137 -20.39 5.08 -0.43
CA THR A 137 -19.04 5.05 -1.00
C THR A 137 -18.35 3.70 -0.83
N PHE A 138 -18.97 2.75 -0.09
CA PHE A 138 -18.36 1.48 0.29
C PHE A 138 -17.73 0.75 -0.91
N ARG A 139 -18.47 0.65 -2.02
CA ARG A 139 -18.03 -0.11 -3.21
C ARG A 139 -16.91 0.57 -3.99
N ASP A 140 -16.77 1.88 -3.86
CA ASP A 140 -15.78 2.65 -4.60
C ASP A 140 -14.43 2.67 -3.85
N HIS A 141 -14.49 2.57 -2.52
CA HIS A 141 -13.32 2.69 -1.64
C HIS A 141 -12.81 1.34 -1.11
N ILE A 142 -13.49 0.24 -1.41
CA ILE A 142 -13.06 -1.11 -1.05
C ILE A 142 -12.51 -1.88 -2.25
N LEU A 143 -11.26 -2.31 -2.17
CA LEU A 143 -10.72 -3.33 -3.06
C LEU A 143 -11.22 -4.69 -2.57
N PHE A 144 -11.95 -5.41 -3.40
CA PHE A 144 -12.42 -6.74 -3.05
C PHE A 144 -12.13 -7.74 -4.16
N GLY A 145 -12.05 -9.01 -3.79
CA GLY A 145 -11.85 -10.07 -4.76
C GLY A 145 -11.90 -11.46 -4.14
N THR A 146 -11.85 -12.46 -5.00
CA THR A 146 -11.78 -13.87 -4.62
C THR A 146 -10.55 -14.52 -5.22
N ILE A 147 -9.91 -15.41 -4.46
CA ILE A 147 -8.76 -16.19 -4.88
C ILE A 147 -9.03 -17.66 -4.54
N ASN A 148 -8.59 -18.56 -5.41
CA ASN A 148 -8.66 -20.01 -5.18
C ASN A 148 -7.31 -20.62 -4.78
N ASP A 149 -7.31 -21.90 -4.46
CA ASP A 149 -6.15 -22.72 -4.10
C ASP A 149 -5.03 -22.71 -5.16
N LYS A 150 -5.38 -22.47 -6.42
CA LYS A 150 -4.45 -22.40 -7.54
C LYS A 150 -4.01 -20.97 -7.81
N VAL A 151 -3.39 -20.34 -6.82
CA VAL A 151 -2.96 -18.93 -6.85
C VAL A 151 -2.13 -18.62 -8.10
N GLU A 152 -1.18 -19.48 -8.48
CA GLU A 152 -0.34 -19.30 -9.67
C GLU A 152 -1.16 -19.23 -10.96
N TYR A 153 -2.14 -20.13 -11.10
CA TYR A 153 -3.03 -20.14 -12.24
C TYR A 153 -3.92 -18.90 -12.25
N HIS A 154 -4.44 -18.50 -11.09
CA HIS A 154 -5.27 -17.32 -10.95
C HIS A 154 -4.50 -16.05 -11.34
N LEU A 155 -3.27 -15.89 -10.84
CA LEU A 155 -2.39 -14.78 -11.17
C LEU A 155 -2.06 -14.76 -12.67
N LEU A 156 -1.64 -15.89 -13.24
CA LEU A 156 -1.31 -15.98 -14.66
C LEU A 156 -2.52 -15.69 -15.54
N SER A 157 -3.70 -16.18 -15.15
CA SER A 157 -4.96 -15.91 -15.84
C SER A 157 -5.30 -14.41 -15.81
N THR A 158 -5.20 -13.76 -14.65
CA THR A 158 -5.44 -12.31 -14.50
C THR A 158 -4.44 -11.50 -15.32
N MET A 159 -3.14 -11.85 -15.26
CA MET A 159 -2.11 -11.20 -16.07
C MET A 159 -2.40 -11.33 -17.57
N ARG A 160 -2.76 -12.53 -18.03
CA ARG A 160 -2.99 -12.81 -19.45
C ARG A 160 -4.30 -12.22 -19.98
N ASN A 161 -5.38 -12.34 -19.22
CA ASN A 161 -6.73 -12.09 -19.72
C ASN A 161 -7.25 -10.70 -19.35
N VAL A 162 -6.74 -10.08 -18.27
CA VAL A 162 -7.16 -8.75 -17.82
C VAL A 162 -6.07 -7.73 -18.07
N LEU A 163 -4.85 -7.97 -17.57
CA LEU A 163 -3.78 -6.96 -17.62
C LEU A 163 -3.16 -6.83 -19.02
N ALA A 164 -2.90 -7.94 -19.72
CA ALA A 164 -2.25 -7.88 -21.04
C ALA A 164 -3.06 -7.06 -22.07
N PRO A 165 -4.40 -7.19 -22.18
CA PRO A 165 -5.19 -6.32 -23.05
C PRO A 165 -5.13 -4.84 -22.68
N VAL A 166 -5.01 -4.51 -21.39
CA VAL A 166 -4.86 -3.12 -20.91
C VAL A 166 -3.50 -2.58 -21.35
N PHE A 167 -2.42 -3.28 -21.00
CA PHE A 167 -1.06 -2.84 -21.33
C PHE A 167 -0.77 -2.79 -22.83
N LEU A 168 -1.34 -3.69 -23.63
CA LEU A 168 -1.16 -3.70 -25.09
C LEU A 168 -1.92 -2.57 -25.82
N LYS A 169 -2.86 -1.91 -25.13
CA LYS A 169 -3.59 -0.74 -25.65
C LYS A 169 -2.97 0.59 -25.23
N ILE A 170 -2.03 0.59 -24.29
CA ILE A 170 -1.33 1.80 -23.88
C ILE A 170 -0.30 2.14 -24.95
N ASP A 171 -0.60 3.16 -25.74
CA ASP A 171 0.26 3.65 -26.83
C ASP A 171 1.34 4.64 -26.35
N THR A 172 1.25 5.12 -25.11
CA THR A 172 2.17 6.10 -24.53
C THR A 172 2.64 5.64 -23.15
N TRP A 173 3.90 5.22 -23.08
CA TRP A 173 4.62 5.02 -21.83
C TRP A 173 5.60 6.18 -21.63
N PRO A 174 5.82 6.66 -20.40
CA PRO A 174 6.91 7.58 -20.09
C PRO A 174 8.26 7.05 -20.61
N ASP A 175 9.09 7.94 -21.16
CA ASP A 175 10.42 7.58 -21.70
C ASP A 175 11.34 6.94 -20.65
N SER A 176 11.06 7.11 -19.35
CA SER A 176 11.77 6.45 -18.25
C SER A 176 11.46 4.95 -18.12
N ILE A 177 10.34 4.47 -18.67
CA ILE A 177 9.87 3.07 -18.61
C ILE A 177 10.15 2.36 -19.93
N LEU A 178 10.23 3.10 -21.04
CA LEU A 178 10.70 2.57 -22.30
C LEU A 178 12.19 2.24 -22.15
N PRO A 179 12.62 0.98 -22.37
CA PRO A 179 14.04 0.66 -22.30
C PRO A 179 14.78 1.60 -23.26
N PHE A 180 15.80 2.29 -22.75
CA PHE A 180 16.71 3.13 -23.53
C PHE A 180 16.92 2.48 -24.89
N SER A 181 16.58 3.24 -25.93
CA SER A 181 16.74 2.86 -27.33
C SER A 181 17.99 2.00 -27.49
N CYS A 182 17.79 0.72 -27.78
CA CYS A 182 18.88 -0.12 -28.25
C CYS A 182 19.41 0.62 -29.49
N GLY A 183 20.64 1.14 -29.43
CA GLY A 183 21.23 2.11 -30.36
C GLY A 183 21.46 1.61 -31.79
N HIS A 184 20.63 0.67 -32.24
CA HIS A 184 20.63 0.09 -33.57
C HIS A 184 19.23 -0.23 -34.11
N CYS A 185 18.17 0.29 -33.50
CA CYS A 185 16.82 0.20 -34.05
C CYS A 185 16.28 1.61 -34.32
N ASP A 186 15.91 1.82 -35.58
CA ASP A 186 15.13 2.94 -36.10
C ASP A 186 13.91 3.28 -35.20
N PRO A 187 13.38 4.52 -35.29
CA PRO A 187 12.58 5.16 -34.25
C PRO A 187 11.38 4.34 -33.74
N PRO A 188 10.93 4.61 -32.49
CA PRO A 188 10.10 3.71 -31.71
C PRO A 188 8.68 3.66 -32.29
N SER A 189 8.48 2.80 -33.29
CA SER A 189 7.14 2.38 -33.63
C SER A 189 6.72 1.31 -32.63
N THR A 190 5.50 1.43 -32.13
CA THR A 190 4.70 0.55 -31.24
C THR A 190 4.68 -0.95 -31.61
N LYS A 191 5.49 -1.39 -32.57
CA LYS A 191 5.60 -2.76 -33.09
C LYS A 191 6.47 -3.67 -32.23
N CYS A 192 7.43 -3.18 -31.44
CA CYS A 192 8.32 -4.04 -30.66
C CYS A 192 7.59 -4.84 -29.56
N LEU A 193 6.63 -4.24 -28.85
CA LEU A 193 5.85 -4.94 -27.82
C LEU A 193 4.89 -6.00 -28.41
N ARG A 194 4.39 -5.79 -29.64
CA ARG A 194 3.52 -6.77 -30.31
C ARG A 194 4.27 -8.04 -30.72
N SER A 195 5.55 -7.94 -31.08
CA SER A 195 6.34 -9.09 -31.53
C SER A 195 6.61 -10.11 -30.42
N CYS A 196 6.89 -9.66 -29.19
CA CYS A 196 7.17 -10.56 -28.07
C CYS A 196 5.94 -11.37 -27.62
N VAL A 197 4.73 -10.81 -27.70
CA VAL A 197 3.50 -11.50 -27.28
C VAL A 197 3.07 -12.55 -28.31
N THR A 198 3.33 -12.34 -29.61
CA THR A 198 2.98 -13.33 -30.65
C THR A 198 3.89 -14.56 -30.68
N GLN A 199 5.08 -14.50 -30.08
CA GLN A 199 6.07 -15.58 -30.19
C GLN A 199 5.85 -16.74 -29.20
N THR A 200 4.82 -16.68 -28.36
CA THR A 200 4.38 -17.81 -27.51
C THR A 200 3.23 -18.63 -28.13
N ARG A 201 2.79 -18.32 -29.35
CA ARG A 201 1.75 -19.07 -30.09
C ARG A 201 2.29 -20.10 -31.09
N GLY A 202 3.60 -20.36 -31.10
CA GLY A 202 4.24 -21.25 -32.07
C GLY A 202 5.15 -22.29 -31.43
N VAL A 203 4.63 -23.14 -30.55
CA VAL A 203 5.23 -24.45 -30.27
C VAL A 203 4.10 -25.46 -30.10
N SER A 204 3.77 -26.15 -31.20
CA SER A 204 3.14 -27.46 -31.25
C SER A 204 4.02 -28.36 -32.10
#